data_AF-A0A7W7RB00-F1
#
_entry.id   AF-A0A7W7RB00-F1
#
_cell.length_a   1.000
_cell.length_b   1.000
_cell.length_c   1.000
_cell.angle_alpha   90.00
_cell.angle_beta   90.00
_cell.angle_gamma   90.00
#
_symmetry.space_group_name_H-M   'P 1'
#
loop_
_entity.id
_entity.type
_entity.pdbx_description
1 polymer ?
#
loop_
_entity_poly.entity_id
_entity_poly.type
_entity_poly.pdbx_seq_one_letter_code
_entity_poly.pdbx_strand_id
1 'polypeptide(L)' 'MKVRLAYGTTGLDLEVDPAVTTVVEPLHHPGAADETAVLRAALRRPVAGPPGGRSERHALPRRFG' A
#
# COMPACT_ATOMS: atom_id res chain seq x y z
N MET A 1 24.53 7.61 -13.15
CA MET A 1 23.42 8.27 -12.41
C MET A 1 23.36 7.71 -11.01
N LYS A 2 22.94 8.52 -10.02
CA LYS A 2 22.92 8.11 -8.62
C LYS A 2 21.51 7.68 -8.19
N VAL A 3 21.39 6.50 -7.58
CA VAL A 3 20.11 5.94 -7.08
C VAL A 3 20.27 5.59 -5.59
N ARG A 4 19.24 5.87 -4.77
CA ARG A 4 19.18 5.51 -3.35
C ARG A 4 18.21 4.35 -3.15
N LEU A 5 18.73 3.18 -2.78
CA LEU A 5 17.90 2.03 -2.44
C LEU A 5 17.53 2.05 -0.95
N ALA A 6 16.28 1.68 -0.65
CA ALA A 6 15.80 1.41 0.70
C ALA A 6 16.37 0.07 1.20
N TYR A 7 17.65 0.08 1.57
CA TYR A 7 18.38 -1.07 2.08
C TYR A 7 18.81 -0.86 3.54
N GLY A 8 18.35 -1.73 4.43
CA GLY A 8 18.57 -1.58 5.87
C GLY A 8 17.91 -0.33 6.43
N THR A 9 18.52 0.27 7.45
CA THR A 9 18.00 1.48 8.11
C THR A 9 18.57 2.77 7.53
N THR A 10 19.73 2.70 6.89
CA THR A 10 20.41 3.88 6.33
C THR A 10 20.12 4.06 4.85
N GLY A 11 19.87 2.98 4.10
CA GLY A 11 19.82 2.99 2.64
C GLY A 11 21.19 2.80 2.01
N LEU A 12 21.19 2.53 0.70
CA LEU A 12 22.39 2.27 -0.10
C LEU A 12 22.42 3.21 -1.32
N ASP A 13 23.51 3.96 -1.47
CA ASP A 13 23.77 4.76 -2.66
C ASP A 13 24.45 3.90 -3.73
N LEU A 14 23.94 3.98 -4.96
CA LEU A 14 24.52 3.30 -6.12
C LEU A 14 24.76 4.29 -7.25
N GLU A 15 25.91 4.16 -7.89
CA GLU A 15 26.22 4.74 -9.20
C GLU A 15 25.90 3.67 -10.26
N VAL A 16 24.96 3.98 -11.17
CA VAL A 16 24.59 3.06 -12.26
C VAL A 16 24.73 3.73 -13.63
N ASP A 17 25.11 2.95 -14.63
CA ASP A 17 25.21 3.42 -16.01
C ASP A 17 23.80 3.50 -16.64
N PRO A 18 23.31 4.71 -17.00
CA PRO A 18 21.99 4.86 -17.60
C PRO A 18 21.88 4.22 -19.01
N ALA A 19 23.00 3.91 -19.68
CA ALA A 19 22.96 3.27 -21.01
C ALA A 19 22.48 1.82 -20.96
N VAL A 20 22.63 1.16 -19.81
CA VAL A 20 22.31 -0.26 -19.62
C VAL A 20 21.35 -0.51 -18.45
N THR A 21 20.88 0.55 -17.78
CA THR A 21 20.06 0.45 -16.58
C THR A 21 18.78 1.27 -16.72
N THR A 22 17.63 0.64 -16.45
CA THR A 22 16.35 1.34 -16.32
C THR A 22 15.92 1.34 -14.86
N VAL A 23 15.60 2.51 -14.33
CA VAL A 23 15.07 2.68 -12.97
C VAL A 23 13.57 2.95 -13.07
N VAL A 24 12.76 2.16 -12.37
CA VAL A 24 11.31 2.34 -12.29
C VAL A 24 10.98 2.81 -10.88
N GLU A 25 10.39 4.00 -10.77
CA GLU A 25 10.04 4.62 -9.49
C GLU A 25 8.52 4.67 -9.29
N PRO A 26 8.02 4.46 -8.06
CA PRO A 26 6.62 4.69 -7.76
C PRO A 26 6.24 6.15 -7.99
N LEU A 27 5.05 6.36 -8.56
CA LEU A 27 4.43 7.67 -8.55
C LEU A 27 4.06 8.01 -7.10
N HIS A 28 4.75 8.98 -6.51
CA HIS A 28 4.45 9.44 -5.17
C HIS A 28 3.23 10.36 -5.21
N HIS A 29 2.15 9.93 -4.57
CA HIS A 29 0.99 10.79 -4.32
C HIS A 29 1.19 11.53 -3.01
N PRO A 30 0.90 12.85 -2.94
CA PRO A 30 0.92 13.56 -1.67
C PRO A 30 -0.08 12.93 -0.71
N GLY A 31 0.27 12.96 0.58
CA GLY A 31 -0.66 12.57 1.65
C GLY A 31 -1.95 13.39 1.57
N ALA A 32 -3.04 12.83 2.09
CA ALA A 32 -4.29 13.55 2.17
C ALA A 32 -4.12 14.81 3.04
N ALA A 33 -4.78 15.91 2.67
CA ALA A 33 -4.73 17.15 3.45
C ALA A 33 -5.23 16.97 4.90
N ASP A 34 -6.18 16.05 5.12
CA ASP A 34 -6.60 15.57 6.44
C ASP A 34 -6.72 14.04 6.39
N GLU A 35 -5.64 13.36 6.78
CA GLU A 35 -5.54 11.90 6.78
C GLU A 35 -6.61 11.26 7.69
N THR A 36 -6.94 11.90 8.82
CA THR A 36 -7.91 11.37 9.77
C THR A 36 -9.33 11.43 9.20
N ALA A 37 -9.70 12.53 8.56
CA ALA A 37 -10.99 12.66 7.89
C ALA A 37 -11.14 11.68 6.74
N VAL A 38 -10.09 11.53 5.91
CA VAL A 38 -10.09 10.59 4.78
C VAL A 38 -10.25 9.15 5.25
N LEU A 39 -9.50 8.73 6.29
CA LEU A 39 -9.63 7.40 6.86
C LEU A 39 -11.05 7.13 7.38
N ARG A 40 -11.62 8.06 8.16
CA ARG A 40 -12.99 7.93 8.69
C ARG A 40 -14.03 7.85 7.57
N ALA A 41 -13.84 8.59 6.49
CA ALA A 41 -14.72 8.53 5.32
C ALA A 41 -14.63 7.17 4.62
N ALA A 42 -13.42 6.65 4.40
CA ALA A 42 -13.19 5.35 3.77
C ALA A 42 -13.82 4.19 4.57
N LEU A 43 -13.73 4.23 5.90
CA LEU A 43 -14.36 3.22 6.76
C LEU A 43 -15.90 3.24 6.70
N ARG A 44 -16.50 4.41 6.48
CA ARG A 44 -17.95 4.56 6.35
C ARG A 44 -18.47 4.21 4.95
N ARG A 45 -17.59 4.28 3.94
CA ARG A 45 -17.91 3.99 2.53
C ARG A 45 -16.80 3.13 1.93
N PRO A 46 -16.72 1.84 2.28
CA PRO A 46 -15.67 0.96 1.77
C PRO A 46 -15.80 0.80 0.26
N VAL A 47 -14.64 0.70 -0.41
CA VAL A 47 -14.58 0.45 -1.86
C VAL A 47 -14.87 -1.02 -2.18
N ALA A 48 -14.62 -1.94 -1.23
CA ALA A 48 -14.92 -3.36 -1.35
C ALA A 48 -15.53 -3.89 -0.04
N GLY A 49 -16.80 -4.28 -0.10
CA GLY A 49 -17.53 -4.92 1.01
C GLY A 49 -18.42 -3.98 1.83
N PRO A 50 -19.21 -4.54 2.77
CA PRO A 50 -20.15 -3.77 3.57
C PRO A 50 -19.42 -2.81 4.54
N PRO A 51 -20.02 -1.65 4.86
CA PRO A 51 -19.51 -0.77 5.91
C PRO A 51 -19.53 -1.47 7.27
N GLY A 52 -18.34 -1.64 7.87
CA GLY A 52 -18.18 -2.24 9.20
C GLY A 52 -17.51 -3.60 9.16
N GLY A 53 -16.35 -3.71 9.83
CA GLY A 53 -15.44 -4.87 9.83
C GLY A 53 -15.98 -6.16 10.43
N ARG A 54 -17.04 -6.71 9.85
CA ARG A 54 -17.21 -8.16 9.82
C ARG A 54 -16.64 -8.60 8.49
N SER A 55 -15.32 -8.79 8.46
CA SER A 55 -14.73 -9.68 7.47
C SER A 55 -15.60 -10.94 7.45
N GLU A 56 -16.14 -11.26 6.27
CA GLU A 56 -16.82 -12.51 6.04
C GLU A 56 -15.82 -13.60 6.41
N ARG A 57 -15.89 -14.05 7.67
CA ARG A 57 -15.28 -15.30 8.09
C ARG A 57 -15.91 -16.30 7.16
N HIS A 58 -15.11 -16.72 6.18
CA HIS A 58 -15.13 -18.03 5.56
C HIS A 58 -16.30 -18.85 6.12
N ALA A 59 -17.45 -18.76 5.45
CA ALA A 59 -18.65 -19.48 5.84
C ALA A 59 -18.36 -20.96 5.59
N LEU A 60 -17.65 -21.59 6.53
CA LEU A 60 -17.52 -23.03 6.58
C LEU A 60 -18.95 -23.57 6.70
N PRO A 61 -19.38 -24.47 5.79
CA PRO A 61 -20.71 -25.03 5.87
C PRO A 61 -20.83 -25.72 7.22
N ARG A 62 -21.83 -25.32 8.01
CA ARG A 62 -22.21 -26.08 9.20
C ARG A 62 -22.63 -27.47 8.72
N ARG A 63 -21.75 -28.45 8.88
CA ARG A 63 -22.11 -29.85 8.69
C ARG A 63 -23.12 -30.23 9.75
N PHE A 64 -24.21 -30.81 9.28
CA PHE A 64 -25.29 -31.43 10.03
C PHE A 64 -24.77 -32.34 11.16
N GLY A 65 -25.47 -32.27 12.29
CA GLY A 65 -25.48 -33.24 13.38
C GLY A 65 -26.85 -33.15 14.04
#